data_AF-A0AA49EWY3-F1
#
_entry.id   AF-A0AA49EWY3-F1
#
_cell.length_a   1.000
_cell.length_b   1.000
_cell.length_c   1.000
_cell.angle_alpha   90.00
_cell.angle_beta   90.00
_cell.angle_gamma   90.00
#
_symmetry.space_group_name_H-M   'P 1'
#
loop_
_entity.id
_entity.type
_entity.pdbx_description
1 polymer ?
#
loop_
_entity_poly.entity_id
_entity_poly.type
_entity_poly.pdbx_seq_one_letter_code
_entity_poly.pdbx_strand_id
1 'polypeptide(L)'
;MSTAETWANDNLNSFKQRMRISTNDSDELANLTDMLIASYTSILRLVGVPDASDPEVKELIFERSRYTYNDALDEFKDNYKQNIRDVFLANQSSVDEVIT
;
A
#
# COMPACT_ATOMS: atom_id res chain seq x y z
N MET A 1 -5.40 0.70 18.19
CA MET A 1 -4.65 0.82 16.93
C MET A 1 -5.62 1.17 15.82
N SER A 2 -5.20 2.02 14.88
CA SER A 2 -6.01 2.33 13.69
C SER A 2 -6.05 1.15 12.71
N THR A 3 -7.01 1.10 11.77
CA THR A 3 -7.04 0.06 10.71
C THR A 3 -5.73 0.00 9.93
N ALA A 4 -5.13 1.16 9.63
CA ALA A 4 -3.86 1.26 8.93
C ALA A 4 -2.70 0.69 9.74
N GLU A 5 -2.66 0.98 11.04
CA GLU A 5 -1.64 0.47 11.97
C GLU A 5 -1.72 -1.05 12.13
N THR A 6 -2.93 -1.60 12.29
CA THR A 6 -3.14 -3.05 12.33
C THR A 6 -2.66 -3.69 11.04
N TRP A 7 -3.10 -3.17 9.88
CA TRP A 7 -2.71 -3.72 8.58
C TRP A 7 -1.19 -3.66 8.35
N ALA A 8 -0.54 -2.56 8.73
CA ALA A 8 0.90 -2.40 8.59
C ALA A 8 1.67 -3.43 9.45
N ASN A 9 1.27 -3.59 10.72
CA ASN A 9 1.87 -4.59 11.61
C ASN A 9 1.70 -6.02 11.06
N ASP A 10 0.50 -6.37 10.58
CA ASP A 10 0.21 -7.70 10.03
C ASP A 10 1.01 -8.00 8.75
N ASN A 11 1.42 -6.96 8.01
CA ASN A 11 2.11 -7.11 6.72
C ASN A 11 3.61 -6.76 6.77
N LEU A 12 4.13 -6.27 7.91
CA LEU A 12 5.52 -5.84 8.06
C LEU A 12 6.51 -6.94 7.68
N ASN A 13 6.28 -8.18 8.14
CA ASN A 13 7.17 -9.30 7.83
C ASN A 13 7.19 -9.64 6.34
N SER A 14 6.03 -9.58 5.65
CA SER A 14 5.96 -9.79 4.20
C SER A 14 6.69 -8.67 3.44
N PHE A 15 6.55 -7.42 3.88
CA PHE A 15 7.26 -6.30 3.29
C PHE A 15 8.78 -6.42 3.48
N LYS A 16 9.24 -6.74 4.70
CA LYS A 16 10.65 -7.03 4.99
C LYS A 16 11.20 -8.14 4.10
N GLN A 17 10.47 -9.24 3.94
CA GLN A 17 10.86 -10.34 3.07
C GLN A 17 11.02 -9.90 1.61
N ARG A 18 10.06 -9.12 1.09
CA ARG A 18 10.13 -8.55 -0.27
C ARG A 18 11.35 -7.67 -0.46
N MET A 19 11.64 -6.83 0.53
CA MET A 19 12.76 -5.88 0.53
C MET A 19 14.11 -6.52 0.89
N ARG A 20 14.11 -7.80 1.27
CA ARG A 20 15.29 -8.54 1.79
C ARG A 20 15.90 -7.88 3.04
N ILE A 21 15.06 -7.29 3.89
CA ILE A 21 15.45 -6.66 5.15
C ILE A 21 15.36 -7.70 6.27
N SER A 22 16.48 -7.99 6.94
CA SER A 22 16.57 -8.97 8.04
C SER A 22 16.72 -8.35 9.44
N THR A 23 16.67 -7.02 9.55
CA THR A 23 16.86 -6.29 10.82
C THR A 23 15.75 -6.58 11.85
N ASN A 24 16.09 -6.47 13.13
CA ASN A 24 15.17 -6.46 14.26
C ASN A 24 15.32 -5.19 15.11
N ASP A 25 16.03 -4.18 14.59
CA ASP A 25 16.19 -2.89 15.23
C ASP A 25 14.83 -2.18 15.39
N SER A 26 14.53 -1.68 16.59
CA SER A 26 13.21 -1.12 16.90
C SER A 26 12.88 0.12 16.10
N ASP A 27 13.87 0.98 15.86
CA ASP A 27 13.67 2.26 15.20
C ASP A 27 13.44 2.02 13.70
N GLU A 28 14.19 1.09 13.10
CA GLU A 28 13.98 0.69 11.71
C GLU A 28 12.63 -0.04 11.52
N LEU A 29 12.20 -0.88 12.46
CA LEU A 29 10.88 -1.50 12.40
C LEU A 29 9.74 -0.46 12.51
N ALA A 30 9.91 0.56 13.36
CA ALA A 30 8.97 1.67 13.46
C ALA A 30 8.92 2.46 12.14
N ASN A 31 10.07 2.78 11.56
CA ASN A 31 10.18 3.47 10.28
C ASN A 31 9.48 2.70 9.13
N LEU A 32 9.75 1.40 9.00
CA LEU A 32 9.08 0.55 7.99
C LEU A 32 7.56 0.48 8.20
N THR A 33 7.12 0.44 9.46
CA THR A 33 5.69 0.44 9.81
C THR A 33 5.04 1.76 9.41
N ASP A 34 5.67 2.90 9.69
CA ASP A 34 5.17 4.22 9.32
C ASP A 34 5.08 4.39 7.79
N MET A 35 6.07 3.90 7.04
CA MET A 35 6.02 3.86 5.57
C MET A 35 4.83 3.06 5.04
N LEU A 36 4.55 1.89 5.64
CA LEU A 36 3.39 1.05 5.30
C LEU A 36 2.07 1.75 5.64
N ILE A 37 1.94 2.39 6.80
CA ILE A 37 0.73 3.15 7.21
C ILE A 37 0.45 4.28 6.22
N ALA A 38 1.48 5.07 5.88
CA ALA A 38 1.35 6.19 4.96
C ALA A 38 0.97 5.72 3.55
N SER A 39 1.55 4.61 3.09
CA SER A 39 1.26 4.02 1.79
C SER A 39 -0.12 3.38 1.73
N TYR A 40 -0.52 2.63 2.75
CA TYR A 40 -1.88 2.09 2.91
C TYR A 40 -2.92 3.21 2.76
N THR A 41 -2.79 4.26 3.58
CA THR A 41 -3.74 5.38 3.56
C THR A 41 -3.76 6.09 2.20
N SER A 42 -2.61 6.27 1.56
CA SER A 42 -2.51 6.95 0.28
C SER A 42 -3.12 6.15 -0.87
N ILE A 43 -2.83 4.85 -0.95
CA ILE A 43 -3.33 4.00 -2.03
C ILE A 43 -4.84 3.83 -1.94
N LEU A 44 -5.39 3.57 -0.75
CA LEU A 44 -6.84 3.47 -0.54
C LEU A 44 -7.59 4.71 -1.05
N ARG A 45 -7.04 5.90 -0.77
CA ARG A 45 -7.59 7.17 -1.28
C ARG A 45 -7.47 7.30 -2.80
N LEU A 46 -6.35 6.86 -3.37
CA LEU A 46 -6.11 6.96 -4.82
C LEU A 46 -7.00 6.02 -5.62
N VAL A 47 -7.27 4.82 -5.11
CA VAL A 47 -8.07 3.80 -5.81
C VAL A 47 -9.51 3.71 -5.32
N GLY A 48 -9.88 4.48 -4.30
CA GLY A 48 -11.26 4.66 -3.87
C GLY A 48 -11.87 3.49 -3.11
N VAL A 49 -11.06 2.77 -2.31
CA VAL A 49 -11.49 1.56 -1.59
C VAL A 49 -11.37 1.73 -0.06
N PRO A 50 -12.20 1.04 0.74
CA PRO A 50 -12.18 1.16 2.20
C PRO A 50 -11.04 0.37 2.86
N ASP A 51 -10.53 -0.66 2.20
CA ASP A 51 -9.49 -1.55 2.70
C ASP A 51 -8.61 -2.10 1.56
N ALA A 52 -7.64 -2.95 1.91
CA ALA A 52 -6.73 -3.60 0.97
C ALA A 52 -7.02 -5.10 0.83
N SER A 53 -8.31 -5.47 0.74
CA SER A 53 -8.74 -6.84 0.46
C SER A 53 -8.39 -7.30 -0.96
N ASP A 54 -8.40 -6.37 -1.93
CA ASP A 54 -7.91 -6.60 -3.29
C ASP A 54 -6.38 -6.77 -3.29
N PRO A 55 -5.85 -7.91 -3.81
CA PRO A 55 -4.41 -8.14 -3.91
C PRO A 55 -3.64 -7.06 -4.69
N GLU A 56 -4.24 -6.42 -5.69
CA GLU A 56 -3.59 -5.34 -6.46
C GLU A 56 -3.46 -4.07 -5.62
N VAL A 57 -4.42 -3.79 -4.72
CA VAL A 57 -4.33 -2.69 -3.76
C VAL A 57 -3.16 -2.94 -2.79
N LYS A 58 -3.05 -4.17 -2.27
CA LYS A 58 -1.91 -4.56 -1.42
C LYS A 58 -0.57 -4.41 -2.15
N GLU A 59 -0.49 -4.80 -3.42
CA GLU A 59 0.73 -4.67 -4.22
C GLU A 59 1.12 -3.19 -4.41
N LEU A 60 0.16 -2.32 -4.73
CA LEU A 60 0.40 -0.87 -4.84
C LEU A 60 0.91 -0.25 -3.53
N ILE A 61 0.42 -0.73 -2.38
CA ILE A 61 0.90 -0.27 -1.06
C ILE A 61 2.37 -0.67 -0.86
N PHE A 62 2.73 -1.90 -1.21
CA PHE A 62 4.12 -2.38 -1.11
C PHE A 62 5.04 -1.62 -2.07
N GLU A 63 4.58 -1.36 -3.29
CA GLU A 63 5.34 -0.59 -4.26
C GLU A 63 5.58 0.85 -3.80
N ARG A 64 4.53 1.56 -3.36
CA ARG A 64 4.70 2.91 -2.81
C ARG A 64 5.63 2.94 -1.60
N SER A 65 5.55 1.92 -0.74
CA SER A 65 6.44 1.78 0.42
C SER A 65 7.88 1.54 -0.01
N ARG A 66 8.12 0.71 -1.05
CA ARG A 66 9.46 0.50 -1.64
C ARG A 66 10.06 1.80 -2.17
N TYR A 67 9.27 2.58 -2.90
CA TYR A 67 9.74 3.87 -3.43
C TYR A 67 10.03 4.86 -2.30
N THR A 68 9.24 4.85 -1.21
CA THR A 68 9.52 5.66 -0.02
C THR A 68 10.82 5.24 0.65
N TYR A 69 11.02 3.94 0.87
CA TYR A 69 12.23 3.39 1.48
C TYR A 69 13.51 3.69 0.66
N ASN A 70 13.38 3.75 -0.67
CA ASN A 70 14.50 4.04 -1.58
C ASN A 70 14.65 5.54 -1.91
N ASP A 71 14.00 6.44 -1.15
CA ASP A 71 14.01 7.89 -1.39
C ASP A 71 13.59 8.31 -2.82
N ALA A 72 12.66 7.57 -3.42
CA ALA A 72 12.23 7.72 -4.81
C ALA A 72 10.72 8.02 -4.96
N LEU A 73 10.01 8.39 -3.88
CA LEU A 73 8.54 8.52 -3.88
C LEU A 73 7.97 9.40 -5.02
N ASP A 74 8.71 10.40 -5.48
CA ASP A 74 8.28 11.27 -6.58
C ASP A 74 8.11 10.52 -7.91
N GLU A 75 8.90 9.47 -8.15
CA GLU A 75 8.82 8.63 -9.36
C GLU A 75 7.64 7.65 -9.33
N PHE A 76 7.13 7.30 -8.14
CA PHE A 76 6.08 6.30 -7.99
C PHE A 76 4.82 6.67 -8.78
N LYS A 77 4.42 7.94 -8.74
CA LYS A 77 3.18 8.42 -9.37
C LYS A 77 3.19 8.22 -10.87
N ASP A 78 4.33 8.43 -11.51
CA ASP A 78 4.47 8.28 -12.95
C ASP A 78 4.60 6.80 -13.33
N ASN A 79 5.43 6.04 -12.60
CA ASN A 79 5.70 4.63 -12.89
C ASN A 79 4.46 3.73 -12.68
N TYR A 80 3.59 4.05 -11.72
CA TYR A 80 2.38 3.28 -11.40
C TYR A 80 1.08 3.96 -11.80
N LYS A 81 1.14 5.05 -12.57
CA LYS A 81 -0.05 5.82 -12.99
C LYS A 81 -1.13 4.93 -13.63
N GLN A 82 -0.72 4.04 -14.52
CA GLN A 82 -1.62 3.15 -15.23
C GLN A 82 -2.24 2.12 -14.29
N ASN A 83 -1.43 1.46 -13.44
CA ASN A 83 -1.93 0.50 -12.45
C ASN A 83 -2.92 1.13 -11.47
N ILE A 84 -2.63 2.32 -10.94
CA ILE A 84 -3.55 3.05 -10.05
C ILE A 84 -4.89 3.30 -10.75
N ARG A 85 -4.85 3.74 -12.02
CA ARG A 85 -6.06 3.98 -12.80
C ARG A 85 -6.87 2.70 -13.03
N ASP A 86 -6.20 1.61 -13.36
CA ASP A 86 -6.88 0.35 -13.68
C ASP A 86 -7.51 -0.27 -12.44
N VAL A 87 -6.79 -0.28 -11.31
CA VAL A 87 -7.33 -0.73 -10.01
C VAL A 87 -8.50 0.14 -9.55
N PHE A 88 -8.40 1.47 -9.72
CA PHE A 88 -9.52 2.38 -9.45
C PHE A 88 -10.75 1.98 -10.26
N LEU A 89 -10.64 1.83 -11.58
CA LEU A 89 -11.78 1.50 -12.45
C LEU A 89 -12.39 0.13 -12.13
N ALA A 90 -11.55 -0.88 -11.85
CA ALA A 90 -12.02 -2.21 -11.45
C ALA A 90 -12.86 -2.17 -10.17
N ASN A 91 -12.44 -1.35 -9.20
CA ASN A 91 -13.14 -1.20 -7.91
C ASN A 91 -14.32 -0.20 -7.95
N GLN A 92 -14.47 0.62 -9.00
CA GLN A 92 -15.70 1.38 -9.25
C GLN A 92 -16.78 0.52 -9.91
N SER A 93 -16.39 -0.38 -10.82
CA SER A 93 -17.34 -1.21 -11.59
C SER A 93 -18.10 -2.20 -10.72
N SER A 94 -17.55 -2.57 -9.56
CA SER A 94 -18.22 -3.40 -8.55
C SER A 94 -19.29 -2.66 -7.73
N VAL A 95 -19.33 -1.32 -7.77
CA VAL A 95 -20.33 -0.50 -7.07
C VAL A 95 -21.62 -0.39 -7.90
N ASP A 96 -21.51 -0.41 -9.23
CA ASP A 96 -22.65 -0.24 -10.13
C ASP A 96 -23.52 -1.50 -10.28
N GLU A 97 -22.99 -2.71 -10.06
CA GLU A 97 -23.77 -3.96 -10.13
C GLU A 97 -24.71 -4.18 -8.92
N VAL A 98 -24.53 -3.44 -7.82
CA VAL A 98 -25.31 -3.62 -6.58
C VAL A 98 -26.60 -2.77 -6.57
N ILE A 99 -26.79 -1.87 -7.53
CA ILE A 99 -27.90 -0.90 -7.56
C ILE A 99 -29.01 -1.26 -8.59
N THR A 100 -28.96 -2.43 -9.25
CA THR A 100 -29.98 -2.84 -10.25
C THR A 100 -30.93 -3.94 -9.77
#